data_AF-A0A7S2RDA4-F1
#
_entry.id   AF-A0A7S2RDA4-F1
#
_cell.length_a   1.000
_cell.length_b   1.000
_cell.length_c   1.000
_cell.angle_alpha   90.00
_cell.angle_beta   90.00
_cell.angle_gamma   90.00
#
_symmetry.space_group_name_H-M   'P 1'
#
loop_
_entity.id
_entity.type
_entity.pdbx_description
1 polymer ?
#
loop_
_entity_poly.entity_id
_entity_poly.type
_entity_poly.pdbx_seq_one_letter_code
_entity_poly.pdbx_strand_id
1 'polypeptide(L)'
;NTWRRHFSTSPTSSLPSLKRLLSPFLFHCHPDQSPKDIPVIRTVNLNAVQTLFQMVDAVESNTNSNSTGPYKFDIEFMVRTTDETNKKTKKKKQEQIWTRRSVELILSRKLLSMDRSSDQTAQQKLHHQAQEQIVKLLRVAGLHASAQNLQDQITNVQQDDDEEDEFLRNEFGLGTPRGVSSTPISRYDQSRRRFVKNFDHAKHHQLYRSALRDAEADLATSSKLYAEKKHEERKHRFISTILSHLVMDESCDVGE
;
A
#
# COMPACT_ATOMS: atom_id res chain seq x y z
N ASN A 1 14.12 -8.96 -18.49
CA ASN A 1 14.20 -8.52 -17.08
C ASN A 1 14.78 -7.11 -16.88
N THR A 2 14.70 -6.21 -17.86
CA THR A 2 15.32 -4.87 -17.83
C THR A 2 14.45 -3.76 -17.22
N TRP A 3 13.13 -3.98 -17.06
CA TRP A 3 12.19 -2.93 -16.63
C TRP A 3 12.12 -2.67 -15.11
N ARG A 4 12.77 -3.51 -14.28
CA ARG A 4 12.82 -3.27 -12.82
C ARG A 4 13.63 -2.03 -12.40
N ARG A 5 14.38 -1.41 -13.32
CA ARG A 5 15.34 -0.34 -12.99
C ARG A 5 14.83 1.10 -13.14
N HIS A 6 13.61 1.33 -13.64
CA HIS A 6 13.10 2.69 -13.85
C HIS A 6 12.21 3.25 -12.72
N PHE A 7 12.07 2.53 -11.61
CA PHE A 7 11.45 3.08 -10.39
C PHE A 7 12.52 3.78 -9.54
N SER A 8 13.11 4.84 -10.07
CA SER A 8 14.00 5.72 -9.28
C SER A 8 13.14 6.57 -8.35
N THR A 9 13.34 6.41 -7.05
CA THR A 9 12.69 7.18 -5.99
C THR A 9 13.48 8.45 -5.74
N SER A 10 12.97 9.60 -6.17
CA SER A 10 13.33 10.88 -5.57
C SER A 10 12.55 11.03 -4.24
N PRO A 11 13.22 11.22 -3.10
CA PRO A 11 12.58 11.27 -1.79
C PRO A 11 12.20 12.71 -1.44
N THR A 12 11.11 13.25 -1.99
CA THR A 12 10.64 14.59 -1.60
C THR A 12 9.12 14.77 -1.51
N SER A 13 8.30 13.72 -1.58
CA SER A 13 6.86 13.84 -1.29
C SER A 13 6.31 12.55 -0.69
N SER A 14 5.53 12.67 0.39
CA SER A 14 4.88 11.58 1.15
C SER A 14 3.91 10.70 0.34
N LEU A 15 3.57 11.09 -0.90
CA LEU A 15 2.65 10.37 -1.76
C LEU A 15 3.36 9.28 -2.59
N PRO A 16 2.83 8.03 -2.65
CA PRO A 16 3.39 7.00 -3.51
C PRO A 16 3.27 7.41 -4.98
N SER A 17 4.36 7.26 -5.74
CA SER A 17 4.37 7.60 -7.16
C SER A 17 3.31 6.82 -7.93
N LEU A 18 2.56 7.50 -8.81
CA LEU A 18 1.52 6.86 -9.64
C LEU A 18 2.06 5.63 -10.37
N LYS A 19 3.30 5.70 -10.85
CA LYS A 19 4.00 4.60 -11.52
C LYS A 19 4.09 3.33 -10.66
N ARG A 20 4.28 3.46 -9.35
CA ARG A 20 4.31 2.32 -8.42
C ARG A 20 2.93 1.67 -8.28
N LEU A 21 1.87 2.47 -8.27
CA LEU A 21 0.47 2.00 -8.17
C LEU A 21 0.05 1.18 -9.40
N LEU A 22 0.63 1.47 -10.56
CA LEU A 22 0.38 0.74 -11.80
C LEU A 22 1.06 -0.62 -11.87
N SER A 23 2.06 -0.88 -11.03
CA SER A 23 2.89 -2.10 -11.09
C SER A 23 2.06 -3.41 -11.13
N PRO A 24 1.02 -3.61 -10.30
CA PRO A 24 0.20 -4.82 -10.37
C PRO A 24 -0.51 -4.97 -11.72
N PHE A 25 -1.03 -3.87 -12.27
CA PHE A 25 -1.67 -3.86 -13.58
C PHE A 25 -0.66 -4.18 -14.69
N LEU A 26 0.48 -3.51 -14.70
CA LEU A 26 1.55 -3.72 -15.69
C LEU A 26 2.09 -5.14 -15.64
N PHE A 27 2.21 -5.72 -14.45
CA PHE A 27 2.61 -7.11 -14.29
C PHE A 27 1.56 -8.05 -14.84
N HIS A 28 0.26 -7.79 -14.65
CA HIS A 28 -0.80 -8.70 -15.05
C HIS A 28 -1.18 -8.59 -16.53
N CYS A 29 -1.14 -7.38 -17.09
CA CYS A 29 -1.54 -7.07 -18.47
C CYS A 29 -0.31 -6.80 -19.37
N HIS A 30 0.88 -7.30 -19.01
CA HIS A 30 2.08 -7.01 -19.79
C HIS A 30 1.97 -7.57 -21.22
N PRO A 31 2.34 -6.82 -22.27
CA PRO A 31 2.30 -7.33 -23.64
C PRO A 31 3.19 -8.56 -23.83
N ASP A 32 4.34 -8.66 -23.15
CA ASP A 32 5.23 -9.83 -23.25
C ASP A 32 4.69 -11.08 -22.54
N GLN A 33 3.65 -10.98 -21.71
CA GLN A 33 3.00 -12.16 -21.14
C GLN A 33 1.97 -12.78 -22.08
N SER A 34 1.61 -12.10 -23.17
CA SER A 34 0.66 -12.61 -24.15
C SER A 34 1.25 -13.78 -24.96
N PRO A 35 0.42 -14.74 -25.40
CA PRO A 35 0.88 -15.85 -26.23
C PRO A 35 1.32 -15.30 -27.59
N LYS A 36 2.44 -15.79 -28.14
CA LYS A 36 2.94 -15.36 -29.45
C LYS A 36 1.94 -15.67 -30.58
N ASP A 37 1.09 -16.66 -30.38
CA ASP A 37 0.12 -17.14 -31.37
C ASP A 37 -1.10 -16.20 -31.52
N ILE A 38 -1.32 -15.27 -30.59
CA ILE A 38 -2.47 -14.35 -30.60
C ILE A 38 -1.98 -12.90 -30.53
N PRO A 39 -1.58 -12.30 -31.66
CA PRO A 39 -0.97 -10.97 -31.68
C PRO A 39 -1.94 -9.86 -31.23
N VAL A 40 -3.25 -10.09 -31.36
CA VAL A 40 -4.29 -9.14 -30.94
C VAL A 40 -4.22 -8.82 -29.45
N ILE A 41 -3.88 -9.80 -28.61
CA ILE A 41 -3.76 -9.58 -27.16
C ILE A 41 -2.60 -8.63 -26.88
N ARG A 42 -1.48 -8.83 -27.57
CA ARG A 42 -0.28 -8.02 -27.42
C ARG A 42 -0.54 -6.57 -27.81
N THR A 43 -1.22 -6.33 -28.93
CA THR A 43 -1.50 -4.97 -29.42
C THR A 43 -2.46 -4.24 -28.50
N VAL A 44 -3.54 -4.89 -28.07
CA VAL A 44 -4.51 -4.30 -27.14
C VAL A 44 -3.83 -3.95 -25.80
N ASN A 45 -3.05 -4.86 -25.22
CA ASN A 45 -2.35 -4.60 -23.96
C ASN A 45 -1.25 -3.55 -24.09
N LEU A 46 -0.54 -3.49 -25.22
CA LEU A 46 0.45 -2.44 -25.47
C LEU A 46 -0.23 -1.06 -25.51
N ASN A 47 -1.35 -0.94 -26.23
CA ASN A 47 -2.12 0.30 -26.28
C ASN A 47 -2.61 0.69 -24.87
N ALA A 48 -3.13 -0.26 -24.09
CA ALA A 48 -3.56 -0.01 -22.72
C ALA A 48 -2.45 0.60 -21.86
N VAL A 49 -1.24 0.02 -21.93
CA VAL A 49 -0.07 0.49 -21.18
C VAL A 49 0.37 1.87 -21.64
N GLN A 50 0.37 2.13 -22.95
CA GLN A 50 0.71 3.44 -23.51
C GLN A 50 -0.27 4.52 -23.07
N THR A 51 -1.59 4.27 -23.18
CA THR A 51 -2.63 5.20 -22.73
C THR A 51 -2.53 5.48 -21.23
N LEU A 52 -2.18 4.47 -20.43
CA LEU A 52 -1.99 4.62 -18.99
C LEU A 52 -0.78 5.48 -18.63
N PHE A 53 0.34 5.32 -19.35
CA PHE A 53 1.50 6.19 -19.17
C PHE A 53 1.21 7.62 -19.64
N GLN A 54 0.48 7.81 -20.73
CA GLN A 54 0.02 9.14 -21.16
C GLN A 54 -0.83 9.82 -20.09
N MET A 55 -1.69 9.07 -19.37
CA MET A 55 -2.43 9.60 -18.24
C MET A 55 -1.51 10.04 -17.09
N VAL A 56 -0.52 9.21 -16.72
CA VAL A 56 0.44 9.57 -15.66
C VAL A 56 1.25 10.79 -16.06
N ASP A 57 1.74 10.83 -17.29
CA ASP A 57 2.49 11.96 -17.82
C ASP A 57 1.60 13.21 -17.85
N ALA A 58 0.32 13.11 -18.19
CA ALA A 58 -0.63 14.23 -18.13
C ALA A 58 -0.85 14.74 -16.69
N VAL A 59 -0.82 13.87 -15.68
CA VAL A 59 -0.91 14.28 -14.27
C VAL A 59 0.40 14.91 -13.79
N GLU A 60 1.55 14.34 -14.16
CA GLU A 60 2.88 14.84 -13.78
C GLU A 60 3.26 16.15 -14.50
N SER A 61 2.87 16.31 -15.77
CA SER A 61 3.19 17.46 -16.63
C SER A 61 2.20 18.62 -16.51
N ASN A 62 1.22 18.56 -15.62
CA ASN A 62 0.15 19.57 -15.46
C ASN A 62 0.61 20.93 -14.90
N THR A 63 1.87 21.30 -15.13
CA THR A 63 2.42 22.60 -14.76
C THR A 63 2.05 23.74 -15.71
N ASN A 64 1.53 23.54 -16.94
CA ASN A 64 1.33 24.68 -17.86
C ASN A 64 0.27 24.58 -18.99
N SER A 65 -0.48 23.49 -19.16
CA SER A 65 -1.39 23.36 -20.31
C SER A 65 -2.77 24.00 -20.04
N ASN A 66 -3.17 25.01 -20.82
CA ASN A 66 -4.44 25.76 -20.69
C ASN A 66 -5.72 24.96 -21.07
N SER A 67 -5.69 23.63 -21.10
CA SER A 67 -6.86 22.83 -21.46
C SER A 67 -7.86 22.80 -20.31
N THR A 68 -9.07 23.30 -20.56
CA THR A 68 -10.17 23.46 -19.59
C THR A 68 -11.11 22.26 -19.51
N GLY A 69 -10.89 21.23 -20.32
CA GLY A 69 -11.71 20.01 -20.38
C GLY A 69 -11.28 18.92 -19.39
N PRO A 70 -12.17 17.98 -19.04
CA PRO A 70 -11.79 16.75 -18.37
C PRO A 70 -10.93 15.90 -19.32
N TYR A 71 -9.86 15.29 -18.81
CA TYR A 71 -9.14 14.29 -19.58
C TYR A 71 -9.87 12.96 -19.45
N LYS A 72 -10.15 12.34 -20.60
CA LYS A 72 -10.77 11.03 -20.69
C LYS A 72 -9.77 10.06 -21.32
N PHE A 73 -9.56 8.94 -20.65
CA PHE A 73 -8.69 7.88 -21.11
C PHE A 73 -9.47 6.58 -21.15
N ASP A 74 -9.77 6.12 -22.35
CA ASP A 74 -10.42 4.82 -22.57
C ASP A 74 -9.34 3.74 -22.65
N ILE A 75 -9.30 2.88 -21.64
CA ILE A 75 -8.31 1.82 -21.52
C ILE A 75 -8.98 0.49 -21.77
N GLU A 76 -8.54 -0.17 -22.83
CA GLU A 76 -9.01 -1.49 -23.21
C GLU A 76 -7.87 -2.50 -23.09
N PHE A 77 -8.12 -3.62 -22.43
CA PHE A 77 -7.09 -4.60 -22.11
C PHE A 77 -7.64 -6.04 -22.06
N MET A 78 -6.74 -7.01 -22.22
CA MET A 78 -7.02 -8.44 -22.23
C MET A 78 -6.38 -9.08 -20.99
N VAL A 79 -7.20 -9.76 -20.19
CA VAL A 79 -6.80 -10.40 -18.93
C VAL A 79 -7.01 -11.90 -18.97
N ARG A 80 -6.05 -12.65 -18.43
CA ARG A 80 -6.20 -14.10 -18.18
C ARG A 80 -7.17 -14.33 -17.03
N THR A 81 -8.29 -14.99 -17.27
CA THR A 81 -9.15 -15.48 -16.20
C THR A 81 -8.66 -16.84 -15.74
N THR A 82 -8.03 -16.88 -14.56
CA THR A 82 -7.79 -18.14 -13.87
C THR A 82 -9.08 -18.51 -13.13
N ASP A 83 -9.83 -19.48 -13.64
CA ASP A 83 -10.98 -20.07 -12.94
C ASP A 83 -10.47 -20.85 -11.71
N GLU A 84 -10.17 -20.11 -10.64
CA GLU A 84 -9.71 -20.65 -9.37
C GLU A 84 -10.86 -21.32 -8.57
N THR A 85 -12.11 -21.17 -9.01
CA THR A 85 -13.31 -21.66 -8.30
C THR A 85 -13.64 -23.13 -8.55
N ASN A 86 -13.02 -23.79 -9.54
CA ASN A 86 -13.30 -25.19 -9.90
C ASN A 86 -12.13 -26.15 -9.61
N LYS A 87 -11.52 -26.04 -8.43
CA LYS A 87 -10.37 -26.88 -8.00
C LYS A 87 -10.65 -28.38 -7.77
N LYS A 88 -11.82 -28.93 -8.15
CA LYS A 88 -12.18 -30.33 -7.81
C LYS A 88 -12.30 -31.32 -8.97
N THR A 89 -12.10 -30.94 -10.24
CA THR A 89 -12.22 -31.90 -11.35
C THR A 89 -10.98 -31.98 -12.23
N LYS A 90 -10.20 -33.05 -11.99
CA LYS A 90 -9.30 -33.79 -12.89
C LYS A 90 -8.65 -33.01 -14.06
N LYS A 91 -7.32 -32.80 -13.96
CA LYS A 91 -6.23 -32.76 -14.98
C LYS A 91 -6.57 -32.73 -16.50
N LYS A 92 -7.60 -32.04 -16.95
CA LYS A 92 -7.74 -31.64 -18.36
C LYS A 92 -6.99 -30.34 -18.54
N LYS A 93 -6.17 -30.29 -19.60
CA LYS A 93 -5.43 -29.13 -20.09
C LYS A 93 -6.36 -27.90 -20.02
N GLN A 94 -6.21 -27.05 -19.01
CA GLN A 94 -7.02 -25.84 -18.88
C GLN A 94 -6.64 -24.93 -20.05
N GLU A 95 -7.56 -24.73 -20.98
CA GLU A 95 -7.41 -23.73 -22.03
C GLU A 95 -7.35 -22.35 -21.36
N GLN A 96 -6.32 -21.57 -21.67
CA GLN A 96 -6.19 -20.22 -21.14
C GLN A 96 -7.27 -19.34 -21.79
N ILE A 97 -8.30 -19.01 -21.02
CA ILE A 97 -9.34 -18.09 -21.45
C ILE A 97 -8.86 -16.65 -21.21
N TRP A 98 -8.97 -15.82 -22.24
CA TRP A 98 -8.66 -14.40 -22.19
C TRP A 98 -9.96 -13.59 -22.27
N THR A 99 -10.11 -12.63 -21.36
CA THR A 99 -11.28 -11.75 -21.30
C THR A 99 -10.89 -10.34 -21.69
N ARG A 100 -11.64 -9.75 -22.62
CA ARG A 100 -11.51 -8.34 -23.01
C ARG A 100 -12.27 -7.48 -22.02
N ARG A 101 -11.61 -6.47 -21.46
CA ARG A 101 -12.19 -5.53 -20.49
C ARG A 101 -11.88 -4.10 -20.95
N SER A 102 -12.79 -3.18 -20.64
CA SER A 102 -12.63 -1.77 -20.95
C SER A 102 -13.01 -0.94 -19.73
N VAL A 103 -12.28 0.17 -19.53
CA VAL A 103 -12.56 1.14 -18.48
C VAL A 103 -12.28 2.55 -18.97
N GLU A 104 -13.24 3.45 -18.75
CA GLU A 104 -13.07 4.88 -18.94
C GLU A 104 -12.52 5.48 -17.62
N LEU A 105 -11.35 6.12 -17.69
CA LEU A 105 -10.76 6.89 -16.61
C LEU A 105 -10.96 8.38 -16.89
N ILE A 106 -11.55 9.09 -15.92
CA ILE A 106 -11.90 10.50 -16.08
C ILE A 106 -11.16 11.32 -15.02
N LEU A 107 -10.34 12.27 -15.46
CA LEU A 107 -9.67 13.24 -14.60
C LEU A 107 -10.31 14.61 -14.80
N SER A 108 -10.94 15.13 -13.75
CA SER A 108 -11.71 16.37 -13.80
C SER A 108 -10.89 17.56 -13.33
N ARG A 109 -10.44 18.40 -14.28
CA ARG A 109 -9.75 19.65 -13.96
C ARG A 109 -10.63 20.74 -13.36
N LYS A 110 -11.96 20.60 -13.42
CA LYS A 110 -12.90 21.62 -12.88
C LYS A 110 -12.72 21.87 -11.38
N LEU A 111 -12.12 20.92 -10.65
CA LEU A 111 -11.77 21.08 -9.23
C LEU A 111 -10.55 21.99 -9.00
N LEU A 112 -9.75 22.26 -10.04
CA LEU A 112 -8.51 23.04 -9.95
C LEU A 112 -8.72 24.54 -10.24
N SER A 113 -9.84 24.91 -10.86
CA SER A 113 -10.07 26.29 -11.30
C SER A 113 -10.66 27.23 -10.25
N MET A 114 -11.04 26.73 -9.06
CA MET A 114 -11.68 27.55 -8.02
C MET A 114 -10.73 28.11 -6.96
N ASP A 115 -9.56 27.53 -6.75
CA ASP A 115 -8.59 28.00 -5.75
C ASP A 115 -7.27 28.40 -6.44
N ARG A 116 -7.14 29.67 -6.78
CA ARG A 116 -5.89 30.24 -7.33
C ARG A 116 -4.81 30.50 -6.27
N SER A 117 -5.10 30.20 -5.01
CA SER A 117 -4.28 30.57 -3.85
C SER A 117 -3.14 29.60 -3.56
N SER A 118 -3.17 28.36 -4.08
CA SER A 118 -2.07 27.40 -3.91
C SER A 118 -2.05 26.31 -5.00
N ASP A 119 -1.19 26.48 -6.01
CA ASP A 119 -0.97 25.49 -7.09
C ASP A 119 -0.63 24.08 -6.54
N GLN A 120 -0.03 24.02 -5.35
CA GLN A 120 0.37 22.79 -4.68
C GLN A 120 -0.83 21.92 -4.24
N THR A 121 -1.92 22.53 -3.76
CA THR A 121 -3.11 21.79 -3.31
C THR A 121 -3.92 21.27 -4.51
N ALA A 122 -3.93 22.03 -5.60
CA ALA A 122 -4.55 21.62 -6.86
C ALA A 122 -3.84 20.38 -7.43
N GLN A 123 -2.51 20.38 -7.47
CA GLN A 123 -1.74 19.24 -7.94
C GLN A 123 -1.95 17.99 -7.07
N GLN A 124 -2.01 18.15 -5.75
CA GLN A 124 -2.31 17.05 -4.82
C GLN A 124 -3.71 16.46 -5.05
N LYS A 125 -4.74 17.30 -5.21
CA LYS A 125 -6.11 16.85 -5.50
C LYS A 125 -6.20 16.10 -6.83
N LEU A 126 -5.49 16.57 -7.86
CA LEU A 126 -5.42 15.87 -9.14
C LEU A 126 -4.69 14.53 -9.01
N HIS A 127 -3.59 14.50 -8.27
CA HIS A 127 -2.84 13.28 -8.00
C HIS A 127 -3.72 12.26 -7.27
N HIS A 128 -4.44 12.68 -6.25
CA HIS A 128 -5.41 11.86 -5.52
C HIS A 128 -6.49 11.29 -6.45
N GLN A 129 -7.10 12.14 -7.28
CA GLN A 129 -8.09 11.69 -8.26
C GLN A 129 -7.51 10.63 -9.22
N ALA A 130 -6.26 10.81 -9.66
CA ALA A 130 -5.57 9.82 -10.49
C ALA A 130 -5.38 8.49 -9.74
N GLN A 131 -5.06 8.52 -8.44
CA GLN A 131 -4.97 7.31 -7.62
C GLN A 131 -6.31 6.56 -7.56
N GLU A 132 -7.43 7.25 -7.35
CA GLU A 132 -8.75 6.63 -7.36
C GLU A 132 -9.09 5.98 -8.71
N GLN A 133 -8.76 6.65 -9.82
CA GLN A 133 -8.96 6.08 -11.16
C GLN A 133 -8.07 4.85 -11.39
N ILE A 134 -6.84 4.84 -10.87
CA ILE A 134 -5.97 3.65 -10.91
C ILE A 134 -6.57 2.51 -10.09
N VAL A 135 -7.12 2.78 -8.90
CA VAL A 135 -7.82 1.77 -8.09
C VAL A 135 -9.02 1.20 -8.86
N LYS A 136 -9.80 2.04 -9.55
CA LYS A 136 -10.89 1.59 -10.43
C LYS A 136 -10.38 0.65 -11.52
N LEU A 137 -9.29 1.00 -12.20
CA LEU A 137 -8.64 0.13 -13.20
C LEU A 137 -8.24 -1.22 -12.60
N LEU A 138 -7.61 -1.24 -11.43
CA LEU A 138 -7.18 -2.47 -10.76
C LEU A 138 -8.36 -3.38 -10.39
N ARG A 139 -9.48 -2.81 -9.93
CA ARG A 139 -10.71 -3.58 -9.67
C ARG A 139 -11.26 -4.20 -10.95
N VAL A 140 -11.36 -3.43 -12.04
CA VAL A 140 -11.80 -3.95 -13.34
C VAL A 140 -10.83 -5.01 -13.88
N ALA A 141 -9.54 -4.93 -13.57
CA ALA A 141 -8.56 -5.96 -13.91
C ALA A 141 -8.64 -7.23 -13.03
N GLY A 142 -9.48 -7.26 -11.99
CA GLY A 142 -9.59 -8.38 -11.06
C GLY A 142 -8.55 -8.38 -9.93
N LEU A 143 -7.74 -7.33 -9.82
CA LEU A 143 -6.64 -7.19 -8.86
C LEU A 143 -7.11 -6.56 -7.53
N HIS A 144 -8.15 -7.15 -6.93
CA HIS A 144 -8.86 -6.61 -5.76
C HIS A 144 -7.98 -6.44 -4.52
N ALA A 145 -7.08 -7.40 -4.24
CA ALA A 145 -6.19 -7.31 -3.09
C ALA A 145 -5.23 -6.12 -3.20
N SER A 146 -4.72 -5.84 -4.40
CA SER A 146 -3.89 -4.66 -4.63
C SER A 146 -4.71 -3.37 -4.56
N ALA A 147 -5.95 -3.40 -5.06
CA ALA A 147 -6.86 -2.26 -4.99
C ALA A 147 -7.24 -1.88 -3.54
N GLN A 148 -7.48 -2.86 -2.66
CA GLN A 148 -7.81 -2.62 -1.25
C GLN A 148 -6.64 -2.00 -0.48
N ASN A 149 -5.45 -2.61 -0.57
CA ASN A 149 -4.24 -2.08 0.09
C ASN A 149 -3.91 -0.64 -0.33
N LEU A 150 -4.21 -0.28 -1.59
CA LEU A 150 -4.02 1.08 -2.09
C LEU A 150 -5.13 2.02 -1.63
N GLN A 151 -6.38 1.56 -1.60
CA GLN A 151 -7.49 2.35 -1.07
C GLN A 151 -7.24 2.74 0.39
N ASP A 152 -6.77 1.79 1.21
CA ASP A 152 -6.48 2.02 2.63
C ASP A 152 -5.36 3.06 2.81
N GLN A 153 -4.34 3.04 1.95
CA GLN A 153 -3.27 4.05 1.95
C GLN A 153 -3.78 5.44 1.58
N ILE A 154 -4.69 5.53 0.61
CA ILE A 154 -5.28 6.79 0.16
C ILE A 154 -6.16 7.40 1.26
N THR A 155 -7.01 6.59 1.91
CA THR A 155 -7.89 7.06 2.99
C THR A 155 -7.14 7.53 4.23
N ASN A 156 -6.01 6.90 4.57
CA ASN A 156 -5.22 7.31 5.74
C ASN A 156 -4.55 8.68 5.53
N VAL A 157 -4.02 8.95 4.33
CA VAL A 157 -3.41 10.25 4.01
C VAL A 157 -4.45 11.39 4.04
N GLN A 158 -5.70 11.08 3.71
CA GLN A 158 -6.78 12.06 3.67
C GLN A 158 -7.29 12.45 5.08
N GLN A 159 -7.17 11.55 6.07
CA GLN A 159 -7.54 11.86 7.45
C GLN A 159 -6.52 12.79 8.11
N ASP A 160 -5.23 12.67 7.78
CA ASP A 160 -4.19 13.50 8.40
C ASP A 160 -4.32 15.00 8.00
N ASP A 161 -4.64 15.30 6.73
CA ASP A 161 -4.77 16.70 6.25
C ASP A 161 -6.04 17.39 6.77
N ASP A 162 -7.17 16.68 6.86
CA ASP A 162 -8.43 17.25 7.38
C ASP A 162 -8.41 17.36 8.92
N GLU A 163 -7.76 16.43 9.62
CA GLU A 163 -7.64 16.47 11.08
C GLU A 163 -6.61 17.50 11.57
N GLU A 164 -5.50 17.77 10.86
CA GLU A 164 -4.55 18.83 11.24
C GLU A 164 -5.19 20.23 11.14
N ASP A 165 -5.95 20.52 10.07
CA ASP A 165 -6.62 21.80 9.88
C ASP A 165 -7.78 21.99 10.88
N GLU A 166 -8.51 20.93 11.23
CA GLU A 166 -9.58 20.97 12.24
C GLU A 166 -9.01 21.06 13.67
N PHE A 167 -7.90 20.37 13.95
CA PHE A 167 -7.20 20.41 15.24
C PHE A 167 -6.55 21.78 15.48
N LEU A 168 -5.85 22.36 14.51
CA LEU A 168 -5.26 23.69 14.61
C LEU A 168 -6.33 24.78 14.75
N ARG A 169 -7.48 24.65 14.08
CA ARG A 169 -8.62 25.57 14.27
C ARG A 169 -9.24 25.46 15.66
N ASN A 170 -9.36 24.25 16.20
CA ASN A 170 -9.96 24.03 17.51
C ASN A 170 -9.01 24.37 18.67
N GLU A 171 -7.70 24.17 18.51
CA GLU A 171 -6.71 24.41 19.58
C GLU A 171 -6.28 25.88 19.68
N PHE A 172 -6.23 26.63 18.57
CA PHE A 172 -5.83 28.06 18.57
C PHE A 172 -7.00 29.05 18.61
N GLY A 173 -8.26 28.59 18.58
CA GLY A 173 -9.44 29.45 18.79
C GLY A 173 -9.63 30.56 17.75
N LEU A 174 -8.99 30.47 16.58
CA LEU A 174 -8.99 31.52 15.54
C LEU A 174 -10.25 31.55 14.65
N GLY A 175 -11.29 30.81 15.02
CA GLY A 175 -12.60 30.88 14.37
C GLY A 175 -13.70 31.07 15.40
N THR A 176 -14.25 32.27 15.52
CA THR A 176 -15.56 32.47 16.16
C THR A 176 -16.63 31.90 15.23
N PRO A 177 -17.37 30.83 15.60
CA PRO A 177 -18.52 30.43 14.79
C PRO A 177 -19.66 31.41 15.08
N ARG A 178 -19.73 32.47 14.28
CA ARG A 178 -20.95 33.27 14.15
C ARG A 178 -22.00 32.38 13.48
N GLY A 179 -22.90 31.84 14.29
CA GLY A 179 -24.08 31.11 13.82
C GLY A 179 -24.04 29.61 14.15
N VAL A 180 -24.29 29.28 15.41
CA VAL A 180 -24.65 27.91 15.82
C VAL A 180 -26.00 27.60 15.18
N SER A 181 -25.97 27.04 13.97
CA SER A 181 -27.10 26.27 13.48
C SER A 181 -27.17 25.01 14.34
N SER A 182 -28.33 24.81 14.96
CA SER A 182 -28.68 23.62 15.74
C SER A 182 -28.74 22.40 14.80
N THR A 183 -27.58 21.89 14.38
CA THR A 183 -27.53 20.59 13.74
C THR A 183 -27.86 19.54 14.80
N PRO A 184 -28.84 18.66 14.53
CA PRO A 184 -29.22 17.63 15.50
C PRO A 184 -28.01 16.72 15.74
N ILE A 185 -27.58 16.64 17.01
CA ILE A 185 -26.44 15.82 17.43
C ILE A 185 -26.66 14.39 16.93
N SER A 186 -25.72 13.90 16.12
CA SER A 186 -25.76 12.56 15.56
C SER A 186 -25.90 11.52 16.67
N ARG A 187 -26.59 10.41 16.40
CA ARG A 187 -26.72 9.29 17.35
C ARG A 187 -25.36 8.77 17.80
N TYR A 188 -24.37 8.83 16.91
CA TYR A 188 -22.99 8.51 17.22
C TYR A 188 -22.41 9.45 18.30
N ASP A 189 -22.58 10.76 18.15
CA ASP A 189 -22.08 11.75 19.11
C ASP A 189 -22.75 11.65 20.47
N GLN A 190 -24.06 11.34 20.52
CA GLN A 190 -24.74 11.09 21.79
C GLN A 190 -24.16 9.85 22.49
N SER A 191 -23.86 8.81 21.73
CA SER A 191 -23.26 7.57 22.24
C SER A 191 -21.83 7.80 22.71
N ARG A 192 -21.02 8.55 21.93
CA ARG A 192 -19.65 8.95 22.26
C ARG A 192 -19.60 9.77 23.54
N ARG A 193 -20.48 10.77 23.70
CA ARG A 193 -20.55 11.59 24.93
C ARG A 193 -20.91 10.76 26.16
N ARG A 194 -21.85 9.82 26.02
CA ARG A 194 -22.21 8.90 27.12
C ARG A 194 -21.05 7.97 27.48
N PHE A 195 -20.35 7.45 26.48
CA PHE A 195 -19.17 6.62 26.69
C PHE A 195 -18.08 7.38 27.43
N VAL A 196 -17.66 8.55 26.94
CA VAL A 196 -16.62 9.38 27.57
C VAL A 196 -16.98 9.77 29.00
N LYS A 197 -18.25 10.13 29.25
CA LYS A 197 -18.71 10.47 30.60
C LYS A 197 -18.62 9.30 31.58
N ASN A 198 -18.83 8.09 31.10
CA ASN A 198 -18.80 6.87 31.90
C ASN A 198 -17.43 6.16 31.87
N PHE A 199 -16.49 6.67 31.09
CA PHE A 199 -15.18 6.07 30.93
C PHE A 199 -14.29 6.50 32.09
N ASP A 200 -13.91 5.53 32.93
CA ASP A 200 -13.01 5.76 34.04
C ASP A 200 -11.57 5.87 33.53
N HIS A 201 -11.19 7.09 33.16
CA HIS A 201 -9.85 7.42 32.70
C HIS A 201 -8.77 7.04 33.72
N ALA A 202 -9.05 7.14 35.02
CA ALA A 202 -8.08 6.83 36.07
C ALA A 202 -7.77 5.32 36.11
N LYS A 203 -8.81 4.49 36.04
CA LYS A 203 -8.68 3.03 35.97
C LYS A 203 -7.92 2.58 34.72
N HIS A 204 -8.24 3.14 33.56
CA HIS A 204 -7.54 2.81 32.32
C HIS A 204 -6.08 3.27 32.32
N HIS A 205 -5.78 4.43 32.90
CA HIS A 205 -4.41 4.91 33.04
C HIS A 205 -3.58 4.01 33.97
N GLN A 206 -4.20 3.49 35.04
CA GLN A 206 -3.56 2.52 35.92
C GLN A 206 -3.29 1.18 35.23
N LEU A 207 -4.26 0.67 34.45
CA LEU A 207 -4.10 -0.53 33.62
C LEU A 207 -2.97 -0.36 32.61
N TYR A 208 -2.92 0.79 31.92
CA TYR A 208 -1.88 1.10 30.96
C TYR A 208 -0.48 1.11 31.61
N ARG A 209 -0.33 1.77 32.76
CA ARG A 209 0.93 1.75 33.52
C ARG A 209 1.33 0.35 34.00
N SER A 210 0.36 -0.50 34.35
CA SER A 210 0.64 -1.90 34.68
C SER A 210 1.18 -2.65 33.47
N ALA A 211 0.51 -2.53 32.32
CA ALA A 211 0.91 -3.19 31.09
C ALA A 211 2.31 -2.76 30.62
N LEU A 212 2.67 -1.48 30.78
CA LEU A 212 4.03 -1.00 30.49
C LEU A 212 5.08 -1.67 31.38
N ARG A 213 4.82 -1.80 32.69
CA ARG A 213 5.74 -2.48 33.61
C ARG A 213 5.91 -3.95 33.28
N ASP A 214 4.83 -4.62 32.87
CA ASP A 214 4.87 -6.03 32.46
C ASP A 214 5.68 -6.18 31.17
N ALA A 215 5.47 -5.31 30.17
CA ALA A 215 6.24 -5.30 28.94
C ALA A 215 7.74 -5.02 29.16
N GLU A 216 8.08 -4.11 30.09
CA GLU A 216 9.47 -3.85 30.49
C GLU A 216 10.10 -5.08 31.16
N ALA A 217 9.36 -5.80 31.99
CA ALA A 217 9.83 -7.04 32.63
C ALA A 217 10.07 -8.16 31.61
N ASP A 218 9.20 -8.30 30.60
CA ASP A 218 9.34 -9.25 29.49
C ASP A 218 10.55 -8.93 28.60
N LEU A 219 10.78 -7.65 28.32
CA LEU A 219 11.98 -7.21 27.59
C LEU A 219 13.26 -7.51 28.38
N ALA A 220 13.25 -7.26 29.70
CA ALA A 220 14.39 -7.56 30.56
C ALA A 220 14.70 -9.06 30.66
N THR A 221 13.66 -9.91 30.68
CA THR A 221 13.81 -11.38 30.76
C THR A 221 14.17 -12.01 29.42
N SER A 222 13.55 -11.57 28.32
CA SER A 222 13.92 -12.05 26.98
C SER A 222 15.39 -11.75 26.67
N SER A 223 15.89 -10.56 27.00
CA SER A 223 17.32 -10.21 26.84
C SER A 223 18.26 -11.19 27.57
N LYS A 224 17.90 -11.64 28.79
CA LYS A 224 18.68 -12.63 29.55
C LYS A 224 18.65 -14.02 28.88
N LEU A 225 17.49 -14.46 28.43
CA LEU A 225 17.33 -15.76 27.75
C LEU A 225 18.09 -15.81 26.42
N TYR A 226 18.06 -14.73 25.65
CA TYR A 226 18.84 -14.62 24.40
C TYR A 226 20.35 -14.59 24.68
N ALA A 227 20.80 -13.96 25.77
CA ALA A 227 22.20 -13.94 26.18
C ALA A 227 22.70 -15.33 26.62
N GLU A 228 21.92 -16.06 27.42
CA GLU A 228 22.24 -17.41 27.86
C GLU A 228 22.30 -18.40 26.69
N LYS A 229 21.29 -18.39 25.81
CA LYS A 229 21.25 -19.26 24.63
C LYS A 229 22.42 -19.01 23.68
N LYS A 230 22.78 -17.74 23.47
CA LYS A 230 23.94 -17.36 22.64
C LYS A 230 25.27 -17.79 23.28
N HIS A 231 25.34 -17.84 24.61
CA HIS A 231 26.50 -18.32 25.35
C HIS A 231 26.65 -19.86 25.28
N GLU A 232 25.55 -20.61 25.39
CA GLU A 232 25.53 -22.06 25.19
C GLU A 232 25.91 -22.45 23.75
N GLU A 233 25.34 -21.77 22.75
CA GLU A 233 25.67 -22.02 21.34
C GLU A 233 27.16 -21.74 21.05
N ARG A 234 27.75 -20.72 21.69
CA ARG A 234 29.20 -20.46 21.60
C ARG A 234 30.03 -21.55 22.27
N LYS A 235 29.63 -22.04 23.44
CA LYS A 235 30.30 -23.16 24.13
C LYS A 235 30.26 -24.44 23.29
N HIS A 236 29.10 -24.78 22.72
CA HIS A 236 28.98 -25.95 21.85
C HIS A 236 29.87 -25.87 20.62
N ARG A 237 29.97 -24.69 19.97
CA ARG A 237 30.89 -24.50 18.85
C ARG A 237 32.35 -24.67 19.27
N PHE A 238 32.74 -24.10 20.40
CA PHE A 238 34.11 -24.21 20.93
C PHE A 238 34.50 -25.67 21.25
N ILE A 239 33.61 -26.42 21.93
CA ILE A 239 33.82 -27.84 22.21
C ILE A 239 33.90 -28.64 20.91
N SER A 240 33.01 -28.38 19.95
CA SER A 240 33.04 -29.04 18.64
C SER A 240 34.36 -28.79 17.90
N THR A 241 34.90 -27.56 17.98
CA THR A 241 36.20 -27.23 17.38
C THR A 241 37.34 -27.98 18.06
N ILE A 242 37.35 -28.05 19.39
CA ILE A 242 38.36 -28.85 20.13
C ILE A 242 38.28 -30.32 19.76
N LEU A 243 37.07 -30.90 19.76
CA LEU A 243 36.87 -32.30 19.39
C LEU A 243 37.24 -32.57 17.93
N SER A 244 37.04 -31.62 17.01
CA SER A 244 37.47 -31.77 15.61
C SER A 244 38.97 -31.71 15.40
N HIS A 245 39.73 -31.15 16.35
CA HIS A 245 41.19 -31.06 16.30
C HIS A 245 41.89 -32.15 17.11
N LEU A 246 41.15 -32.88 17.95
CA LEU A 246 41.60 -34.14 18.52
C LEU A 246 41.50 -35.22 17.44
N VAL A 247 42.52 -35.27 16.58
CA VAL A 247 42.81 -36.48 15.81
C VAL A 247 43.16 -37.55 16.84
N MET A 248 42.27 -38.54 16.98
CA MET A 248 42.60 -39.75 17.72
C MET A 248 43.67 -40.47 16.88
N ASP A 249 44.93 -40.38 17.31
CA ASP A 249 45.98 -41.26 16.81
C ASP A 249 45.56 -42.69 17.19
N GLU A 250 44.94 -43.42 16.26
CA GLU A 250 44.64 -44.85 16.40
C GLU A 250 45.91 -45.71 16.27
N SER A 251 47.09 -45.08 16.13
CA SER A 251 48.40 -45.72 16.09
C SER A 251 49.16 -45.57 17.41
N CYS A 252 48.58 -46.07 18.51
CA CYS A 252 49.39 -46.68 19.57
C CYS A 252 49.22 -48.19 19.44
N ASP A 253 50.03 -48.76 18.55
CA ASP A 253 50.32 -50.19 18.49
C ASP A 253 50.60 -50.70 19.90
N VAL A 254 49.73 -51.61 20.37
CA VAL A 254 50.07 -52.56 21.41
C VAL A 254 50.97 -53.59 20.73
N GLY A 255 52.28 -53.29 20.71
CA GLY A 255 53.32 -54.28 20.44
C GLY A 255 53.45 -55.25 21.61
N GLU A 256 53.63 -56.52 21.27
CA GLU A 256 53.84 -57.70 22.13
C GLU A 256 54.77 -57.50 23.34
#